data_AF-A0A6P1P459-F1
#
_entry.id   AF-A0A6P1P459-F1
#
_cell.length_a   1.000
_cell.length_b   1.000
_cell.length_c   1.000
_cell.angle_alpha   90.00
_cell.angle_beta   90.00
_cell.angle_gamma   90.00
#
_symmetry.space_group_name_H-M   'P 1'
#
loop_
_entity.id
_entity.type
_entity.pdbx_description
1 polymer ?
#
loop_
_entity_poly.entity_id
_entity_poly.type
_entity_poly.pdbx_seq_one_letter_code
_entity_poly.pdbx_strand_id
1 'polypeptide(L)' 'MNQRTNTYMATLFITFVLVKLVKAVLGFEYHILQEGIFNLKFLADLAMWGVSYYLVDFLRQQMFQPKASR' A
#
# COMPACT_ATOMS: atom_id res chain seq x y z
N MET A 1 -4.67 23.10 -4.49
CA MET A 1 -4.60 21.75 -3.88
C MET A 1 -4.05 21.89 -2.47
N ASN A 2 -4.77 21.41 -1.46
CA ASN A 2 -4.33 21.47 -0.06
C ASN A 2 -3.08 20.60 0.12
N GLN A 3 -2.08 21.10 0.85
CA GLN A 3 -0.79 20.41 1.07
C GLN A 3 -0.95 18.99 1.63
N ARG A 4 -1.99 18.76 2.45
CA ARG A 4 -2.35 17.44 2.98
C ARG A 4 -2.82 16.47 1.89
N THR A 5 -3.59 16.95 0.90
CA THR A 5 -4.08 16.10 -0.20
C THR A 5 -2.92 15.59 -1.06
N ASN A 6 -1.89 16.41 -1.29
CA ASN A 6 -0.70 15.98 -2.06
C ASN A 6 0.10 14.89 -1.34
N THR A 7 0.26 14.96 -0.02
CA THR A 7 1.00 13.94 0.73
C THR A 7 0.25 12.61 0.81
N TYR A 8 -1.08 12.62 0.92
CA TYR A 8 -1.88 11.40 0.83
C TYR A 8 -1.81 10.75 -0.55
N MET A 9 -1.92 11.54 -1.62
CA MET A 9 -1.78 11.03 -2.99
C MET A 9 -0.40 10.42 -3.23
N ALA A 10 0.67 11.06 -2.72
CA ALA A 10 2.02 10.51 -2.78
C ALA A 10 2.14 9.17 -2.02
N THR A 11 1.53 9.08 -0.83
CA THR A 11 1.51 7.84 -0.02
C THR A 11 0.83 6.69 -0.78
N LEU A 12 -0.33 6.97 -1.39
CA LEU A 12 -1.07 5.99 -2.20
C LEU A 12 -0.28 5.57 -3.44
N PHE A 13 0.36 6.52 -4.13
CA PHE A 13 1.19 6.22 -5.29
C PHE A 13 2.39 5.34 -4.94
N ILE A 14 3.12 5.68 -3.86
CA ILE A 14 4.24 4.86 -3.36
C ILE A 14 3.75 3.47 -2.98
N THR A 15 2.61 3.37 -2.26
CA THR A 15 2.01 2.10 -1.89
C THR A 15 1.69 1.26 -3.12
N PHE A 16 1.09 1.84 -4.15
CA PHE A 16 0.77 1.14 -5.39
C PHE A 16 2.02 0.55 -6.06
N VAL A 17 3.07 1.36 -6.19
CA VAL A 17 4.35 0.91 -6.76
C VAL A 17 4.94 -0.23 -5.93
N LEU A 18 4.92 -0.10 -4.60
CA LEU A 18 5.47 -1.10 -3.69
C LEU A 18 4.70 -2.43 -3.78
N VAL A 19 3.38 -2.38 -3.79
CA VAL A 19 2.53 -3.57 -3.98
C VAL A 19 2.82 -4.25 -5.32
N LYS A 20 2.97 -3.47 -6.41
CA LYS A 20 3.33 -4.02 -7.72
C LYS A 20 4.69 -4.71 -7.71
N LEU A 21 5.69 -4.12 -7.06
CA LEU A 21 7.02 -4.71 -6.93
C LEU A 21 6.98 -6.01 -6.10
N VAL A 22 6.29 -6.00 -4.96
CA VAL A 22 6.14 -7.19 -4.12
C VAL A 22 5.46 -8.32 -4.87
N LYS A 23 4.37 -8.03 -5.59
CA LYS A 23 3.68 -9.03 -6.42
C LYS A 23 4.58 -9.58 -7.52
N ALA A 24 5.36 -8.73 -8.18
CA ALA A 24 6.31 -9.16 -9.21
C ALA A 24 7.41 -10.07 -8.64
N VAL A 25 7.96 -9.74 -7.47
CA VAL A 25 9.00 -10.56 -6.80
C VAL A 25 8.46 -11.90 -6.33
N LEU A 26 7.22 -11.92 -5.82
CA LEU A 26 6.57 -13.15 -5.35
C LEU A 26 5.98 -14.00 -6.49
N GLY A 27 6.00 -13.51 -7.73
CA GLY A 27 5.27 -14.15 -8.84
C GLY A 27 3.77 -14.24 -8.59
N PHE A 28 3.22 -13.32 -7.79
CA PHE A 28 1.82 -13.33 -7.41
C PHE A 28 0.96 -12.68 -8.48
N GLU A 29 0.30 -13.52 -9.27
CA GLU A 29 -0.68 -13.10 -10.26
C GLU A 29 -2.09 -13.40 -9.79
N TYR A 30 -2.88 -12.33 -9.65
CA TYR A 30 -4.29 -12.41 -9.34
C TYR A 30 -5.07 -11.51 -10.27
N HIS A 31 -6.13 -12.07 -10.88
CA HIS A 31 -7.00 -11.37 -11.81
C HIS A 31 -8.44 -11.38 -11.32
N ILE A 32 -8.89 -10.26 -10.76
CA ILE A 32 -10.25 -10.09 -10.21
C ILE A 32 -11.35 -10.52 -11.20
N LEU A 33 -11.20 -10.17 -12.48
CA LEU A 33 -12.21 -10.45 -13.51
C LEU A 33 -12.33 -11.93 -13.87
N GLN A 34 -11.25 -12.70 -13.68
CA GLN A 34 -11.20 -14.12 -14.05
C GLN A 34 -11.45 -15.03 -12.85
N GLU A 35 -10.91 -14.65 -11.69
CA GLU A 35 -10.87 -15.48 -10.49
C GLU A 35 -11.97 -15.12 -9.47
N GLY A 36 -12.57 -13.93 -9.59
CA GLY A 36 -13.63 -13.45 -8.72
C GLY A 36 -13.17 -13.04 -7.32
N ILE A 37 -14.06 -12.35 -6.59
CA ILE A 37 -13.76 -11.77 -5.26
C ILE A 37 -13.80 -12.77 -4.10
N PHE A 38 -14.35 -13.97 -4.30
CA PHE A 38 -14.42 -15.03 -3.28
C PHE A 38 -13.26 -16.02 -3.41
N ASN A 39 -12.06 -15.50 -3.66
CA ASN A 39 -10.85 -16.30 -3.83
C ASN A 39 -9.84 -15.97 -2.72
N LEU A 40 -9.09 -16.96 -2.23
CA LEU A 40 -8.02 -16.74 -1.27
C LEU A 40 -6.96 -15.75 -1.80
N LYS A 41 -6.71 -15.76 -3.12
CA LYS A 41 -5.82 -14.79 -3.77
C LYS A 41 -6.34 -13.36 -3.66
N PHE A 42 -7.66 -13.14 -3.70
CA PHE A 42 -8.22 -11.81 -3.45
C PHE A 42 -7.89 -11.33 -2.03
N LEU A 43 -8.04 -12.21 -1.05
CA LEU A 43 -7.74 -11.91 0.35
C LEU A 43 -6.25 -11.61 0.54
N ALA A 44 -5.38 -12.40 -0.10
CA ALA A 44 -3.94 -12.15 -0.10
C ALA A 44 -3.59 -10.82 -0.78
N ASP A 45 -4.25 -10.48 -1.90
CA ASP A 45 -4.07 -9.23 -2.63
C ASP A 45 -4.42 -8.02 -1.74
N LEU A 46 -5.57 -8.08 -1.07
CA LEU A 46 -6.00 -7.07 -0.10
C LEU A 46 -5.03 -6.96 1.08
N ALA A 47 -4.56 -8.09 1.61
CA ALA A 47 -3.59 -8.10 2.71
C ALA A 47 -2.26 -7.44 2.28
N MET A 48 -1.76 -7.74 1.08
CA MET A 48 -0.56 -7.10 0.54
C MET A 48 -0.73 -5.58 0.41
N TRP A 49 -1.89 -5.12 -0.06
CA TRP A 49 -2.23 -3.70 -0.10
C TRP A 49 -2.27 -3.07 1.28
N GLY A 50 -2.97 -3.68 2.24
CA GLY A 50 -3.10 -3.17 3.60
C GLY A 50 -1.77 -3.08 4.33
N VAL A 51 -0.95 -4.13 4.26
CA VAL A 51 0.38 -4.18 4.88
C VAL A 51 1.31 -3.15 4.24
N SER A 52 1.32 -3.05 2.91
CA SER A 52 2.16 -2.07 2.20
C SER A 52 1.76 -0.64 2.54
N TYR A 53 0.46 -0.34 2.56
CA TYR A 53 -0.05 0.98 2.93
C TYR A 53 0.35 1.34 4.36
N TYR A 54 0.13 0.42 5.31
CA TYR A 54 0.50 0.61 6.70
C TYR A 54 1.99 0.89 6.84
N LEU A 55 2.85 0.15 6.13
CA LEU A 55 4.29 0.35 6.16
C LEU A 55 4.69 1.73 5.63
N VAL A 56 4.16 2.15 4.47
CA VAL A 56 4.46 3.46 3.88
C VAL A 56 3.94 4.59 4.77
N ASP A 57 2.72 4.44 5.31
CA ASP A 57 2.12 5.42 6.22
C ASP A 57 2.92 5.53 7.54
N PHE A 58 3.34 4.40 8.11
CA PHE A 58 4.20 4.35 9.29
C PHE A 58 5.54 5.06 9.03
N LEU A 59 6.20 4.76 7.91
CA LEU A 59 7.45 5.44 7.52
C LEU A 59 7.24 6.94 7.31
N ARG A 60 6.12 7.34 6.68
CA ARG A 60 5.75 8.75 6.52
C ARG A 60 5.60 9.43 7.88
N GLN A 61 4.91 8.79 8.83
CA GLN A 61 4.74 9.34 10.18
C GLN A 61 6.10 9.51 10.86
N GLN A 62 7.00 8.53 10.79
CA GLN A 62 8.34 8.63 11.37
C GLN A 62 9.18 9.77 10.75
N MET A 63 9.09 9.99 9.44
CA MET A 63 9.90 11.00 8.74
C MET A 63 9.35 12.42 8.84
N PHE A 64 8.02 12.59 8.78
CA PHE A 64 7.38 13.91 8.67
C PHE A 64 6.71 14.38 9.96
N GLN A 65 6.53 13.49 10.93
CA GLN A 65 6.15 13.82 12.29
C GLN A 65 7.24 13.27 13.22
N PRO A 66 8.42 13.93 13.29
CA PRO A 66 9.39 13.58 14.30
C PRO A 66 8.67 13.68 15.63
N LYS A 67 8.55 12.52 16.29
CA LYS A 67 7.97 12.29 17.61
C LYS A 67 8.12 13.58 18.42
N ALA A 68 7.03 14.31 18.61
CA ALA A 68 7.03 15.48 19.48
C ALA A 68 7.62 14.98 20.80
N SER A 69 8.82 15.47 21.11
CA SER A 69 9.60 15.15 22.29
C SER A 69 8.68 15.19 23.51
N ARG A 70 8.39 14.02 24.08
CA ARG A 70 8.02 13.91 25.49
C ARG A 70 9.29 13.64 26.26
#